data_AF-A0A252CQT7-F1
#
_entry.id   AF-A0A252CQT7-F1
#
_cell.length_a   1.000
_cell.length_b   1.000
_cell.length_c   1.000
_cell.angle_alpha   90.00
_cell.angle_beta   90.00
_cell.angle_gamma   90.00
#
_symmetry.space_group_name_H-M   'P 1'
#
loop_
_entity.id
_entity.type
_entity.pdbx_description
1 polymer ?
#
loop_
_entity_poly.entity_id
_entity_poly.type
_entity_poly.pdbx_seq_one_letter_code
_entity_poly.pdbx_strand_id
1 'polypeptide(L)'
;MDYLKEQIVKKLEGLPENALHEILNFVEFLESQNKTSQKPEFSIASVYLEEECDVGWLQTDLSNLGSYEPYDWQPGELGKGLPVKYVPGMGVVIVEE
;
A
#
# COMPACT_ATOMS: atom_id res chain seq x y z
N MET A 1 -38.49 2.29 13.80
CA MET A 1 -37.35 1.47 13.39
C MET A 1 -36.90 1.97 12.03
N ASP A 2 -35.60 2.22 11.83
CA ASP A 2 -35.12 2.70 10.54
C ASP A 2 -35.30 1.60 9.50
N TYR A 3 -36.04 1.88 8.41
CA TYR A 3 -36.28 0.95 7.30
C TYR A 3 -35.00 0.25 6.79
N LEU A 4 -33.88 0.98 6.83
CA LEU A 4 -32.57 0.44 6.46
C LEU A 4 -32.07 -0.64 7.44
N LYS A 5 -32.26 -0.46 8.75
CA LYS A 5 -31.85 -1.44 9.77
C LYS A 5 -32.64 -2.74 9.62
N GLU A 6 -33.93 -2.65 9.35
CA GLU A 6 -34.79 -3.83 9.11
C GLU A 6 -34.35 -4.62 7.87
N GLN A 7 -33.98 -3.93 6.79
CA GLN A 7 -33.45 -4.60 5.60
C GLN A 7 -32.12 -5.30 5.85
N ILE A 8 -31.22 -4.68 6.62
CA ILE A 8 -29.92 -5.26 6.97
C ILE A 8 -30.13 -6.55 7.77
N VAL A 9 -30.94 -6.51 8.84
CA VAL A 9 -31.21 -7.70 9.68
C VAL A 9 -31.79 -8.84 8.84
N LYS A 10 -32.77 -8.55 7.97
CA LYS A 10 -33.37 -9.55 7.09
C LYS A 10 -32.36 -10.19 6.11
N LYS A 11 -31.33 -9.43 5.70
CA LYS A 11 -30.26 -9.96 4.82
C LYS A 11 -29.24 -10.78 5.60
N LEU A 12 -29.01 -10.48 6.87
CA LEU A 12 -28.09 -11.21 7.74
C LEU A 12 -28.65 -12.59 8.14
N GLU A 13 -29.96 -12.73 8.33
CA GLU A 13 -30.59 -14.01 8.70
C GLU A 13 -30.38 -15.15 7.69
N GLY A 14 -30.11 -14.81 6.42
CA GLY A 14 -29.89 -15.79 5.35
C GLY A 14 -28.44 -16.17 5.09
N LEU A 15 -27.49 -15.59 5.82
CA LEU A 15 -26.05 -15.77 5.56
C LEU A 15 -25.44 -16.89 6.40
N PRO A 16 -24.44 -17.60 5.85
CA PRO A 16 -23.67 -18.57 6.61
C PRO A 16 -22.78 -17.90 7.66
N GLU A 17 -22.47 -18.62 8.73
CA GLU A 17 -21.77 -18.09 9.92
C GLU A 17 -20.38 -17.49 9.62
N ASN A 18 -19.68 -18.03 8.62
CA ASN A 18 -18.41 -17.46 8.14
C ASN A 18 -18.57 -16.06 7.52
N ALA A 19 -19.64 -15.84 6.76
CA ALA A 19 -19.94 -14.52 6.18
C ALA A 19 -20.43 -13.55 7.26
N LEU A 20 -21.15 -14.04 8.28
CA LEU A 20 -21.53 -13.22 9.44
C LEU A 20 -20.30 -12.76 10.23
N HIS A 21 -19.28 -13.60 10.36
CA HIS A 21 -18.01 -13.21 10.98
C HIS A 21 -17.27 -12.12 10.19
N GLU A 22 -17.23 -12.22 8.87
CA GLU A 22 -16.61 -11.19 8.03
C GLU A 22 -17.34 -9.85 8.14
N ILE A 23 -18.68 -9.88 8.16
CA ILE A 23 -19.51 -8.68 8.36
C ILE A 23 -19.28 -8.10 9.75
N LEU A 24 -19.14 -8.93 10.79
CA LEU A 24 -18.84 -8.48 12.14
C LEU A 24 -17.50 -7.72 12.18
N ASN A 25 -16.45 -8.29 11.59
CA ASN A 25 -15.14 -7.65 11.48
C ASN A 25 -15.23 -6.31 10.73
N PHE A 26 -16.03 -6.26 9.66
CA PHE A 26 -16.24 -5.03 8.89
C PHE A 26 -16.98 -3.96 9.69
N VAL A 27 -18.00 -4.33 10.46
CA VAL A 27 -18.72 -3.39 11.34
C VAL A 27 -17.81 -2.88 12.46
N GLU A 28 -17.00 -3.74 13.07
CA GLU A 28 -15.98 -3.34 14.05
C GLU A 28 -14.97 -2.35 13.45
N PHE A 29 -14.55 -2.58 12.21
CA PHE A 29 -13.71 -1.64 11.46
C PHE A 29 -14.40 -0.29 11.28
N LEU A 30 -15.67 -0.25 10.84
CA LEU A 30 -16.43 1.00 10.67
C LEU A 30 -16.64 1.74 12.00
N GLU A 31 -16.86 1.01 13.10
CA GLU A 31 -16.91 1.62 14.43
C GLU A 31 -15.56 2.22 14.85
N SER A 32 -14.46 1.54 14.53
CA SER A 32 -13.10 2.03 14.83
C SER A 32 -12.78 3.31 14.05
N GLN A 33 -13.27 3.42 12.80
CA GLN A 33 -13.17 4.63 11.97
C GLN A 33 -14.02 5.79 12.50
N ASN A 34 -15.22 5.50 13.00
CA ASN A 34 -16.05 6.52 13.65
C ASN A 34 -15.48 6.99 15.00
N LYS A 35 -14.88 6.08 15.78
CA LYS A 35 -14.19 6.42 17.04
C LYS A 35 -12.94 7.27 16.79
N THR A 36 -12.25 7.07 15.67
CA THR A 36 -11.13 7.92 15.23
C THR A 36 -11.60 9.25 14.63
N SER A 37 -12.80 9.29 14.04
CA SER A 37 -13.43 10.52 13.52
C SER A 37 -14.01 11.44 14.60
N GLN A 38 -14.25 10.93 15.81
CA GLN A 38 -14.64 11.74 16.98
C GLN A 38 -13.46 12.32 17.78
N LYS A 39 -12.22 12.14 17.31
CA LYS A 39 -11.15 13.09 17.64
C LYS A 39 -11.26 14.26 16.65
N PRO A 40 -11.67 15.46 17.08
CA PRO A 40 -11.25 16.64 16.34
C PRO A 40 -9.72 16.66 16.44
N GLU A 41 -9.06 17.08 15.36
CA GLU A 41 -7.60 17.22 15.26
C GLU A 41 -6.85 15.91 14.94
N PHE A 42 -7.14 15.30 13.78
CA PHE A 42 -6.03 15.17 12.84
C PHE A 42 -5.55 16.60 12.57
N SER A 43 -4.63 17.06 13.43
CA SER A 43 -3.90 18.28 13.19
C SER A 43 -3.44 18.22 11.76
N ILE A 44 -3.70 19.28 11.01
CA ILE A 44 -3.08 19.53 9.70
C ILE A 44 -1.54 19.33 9.79
N ALA A 45 -0.96 19.44 10.99
CA ALA A 45 0.40 19.05 11.33
C ALA A 45 0.76 17.57 11.10
N SER A 46 -0.17 16.61 11.12
CA SER A 46 0.14 15.17 10.95
C SER A 46 0.34 14.76 9.49
N VAL A 47 -0.38 15.39 8.55
CA VAL A 47 -0.10 15.26 7.11
C VAL A 47 1.23 15.91 6.77
N TYR A 48 1.52 17.08 7.36
CA TYR A 48 2.85 17.71 7.22
C TYR A 48 3.96 16.92 7.93
N LEU A 49 3.70 16.24 9.06
CA LEU A 49 4.70 15.45 9.77
C LEU A 49 4.99 14.09 9.10
N GLU A 50 3.99 13.44 8.48
CA GLU A 50 4.23 12.26 7.65
C GLU A 50 4.98 12.63 6.36
N GLU A 51 4.60 13.74 5.70
CA GLU A 51 5.35 14.28 4.57
C GLU A 51 6.78 14.68 4.98
N GLU A 52 6.98 15.35 6.12
CA GLU A 52 8.31 15.69 6.63
C GLU A 52 9.14 14.45 7.02
N CYS A 53 8.49 13.38 7.48
CA CYS A 53 9.16 12.11 7.82
C CYS A 53 9.61 11.38 6.56
N ASP A 54 8.75 11.29 5.54
CA ASP A 54 9.07 10.69 4.24
C ASP A 54 10.12 11.53 3.49
N VAL A 55 9.97 12.87 3.50
CA VAL A 55 10.96 13.79 2.92
C VAL A 55 12.27 13.71 3.68
N GLY A 56 12.25 13.58 5.01
CA GLY A 56 13.45 13.42 5.83
C GLY A 56 14.20 12.12 5.57
N TRP A 57 13.48 11.01 5.40
CA TRP A 57 14.07 9.74 4.99
C TRP A 57 14.70 9.83 3.60
N LEU A 58 13.96 10.38 2.63
CA LEU A 58 14.44 10.57 1.26
C LEU A 58 15.65 11.50 1.22
N GLN A 59 15.62 12.61 1.94
CA GLN A 59 16.69 13.60 1.95
C GLN A 59 17.95 13.06 2.66
N THR A 60 17.79 12.23 3.69
CA THR A 60 18.89 11.51 4.33
C THR A 60 19.52 10.50 3.37
N ASP A 61 18.71 9.68 2.70
CA ASP A 61 19.17 8.70 1.71
C ASP A 61 19.91 9.38 0.55
N LEU A 62 19.33 10.43 -0.01
CA LEU A 62 19.95 11.22 -1.10
C LEU A 62 21.21 11.96 -0.65
N SER A 63 21.27 12.45 0.59
CA SER A 63 22.48 13.11 1.10
C SER A 63 23.67 12.15 1.23
N ASN A 64 23.39 10.85 1.40
CA ASN A 64 24.41 9.81 1.49
C ASN A 64 24.90 9.31 0.12
N LEU A 65 24.30 9.75 -1.00
CA LEU A 65 24.73 9.32 -2.35
C LEU A 65 26.20 9.60 -2.65
N GLY A 66 26.76 10.68 -2.08
CA GLY A 66 28.19 11.02 -2.21
C GLY A 66 29.09 10.36 -1.15
N SER A 67 28.52 9.68 -0.17
CA SER A 67 29.25 8.98 0.89
C SER A 67 29.65 7.56 0.50
N TYR A 68 29.01 7.00 -0.54
CA TYR A 68 29.39 5.73 -1.12
C TYR A 68 30.38 5.96 -2.26
N GLU A 69 31.46 5.19 -2.27
CA GLU A 69 32.33 5.16 -3.45
C GLU A 69 31.52 4.69 -4.66
N PRO A 70 31.72 5.31 -5.84
CA PRO A 70 31.14 4.80 -7.08
C PRO A 70 31.45 3.31 -7.20
N TYR A 71 30.44 2.51 -7.54
CA TYR A 71 30.66 1.10 -7.77
C TYR A 71 31.53 0.92 -9.01
N ASP A 72 32.83 0.74 -8.80
CA ASP A 72 33.83 0.50 -9.85
C ASP A 72 33.73 -0.96 -10.30
N TRP A 73 32.74 -1.20 -11.16
CA TRP A 73 32.55 -2.49 -11.82
C TRP A 73 33.87 -2.91 -12.47
N GLN A 74 34.47 -3.99 -11.97
CA GLN A 74 35.69 -4.51 -12.55
C GLN A 74 35.39 -5.15 -13.92
N PRO A 75 36.35 -5.14 -14.86
CA PRO A 75 36.19 -5.84 -16.12
C PRO A 75 35.82 -7.32 -15.90
N GLY A 76 34.60 -7.70 -16.30
CA GLY A 76 34.08 -9.06 -16.16
C GLY A 76 33.07 -9.29 -15.02
N GLU A 77 32.81 -8.30 -14.15
CA GLU A 77 31.74 -8.40 -13.14
C GLU A 77 30.34 -8.29 -13.75
N LEU A 78 30.20 -7.43 -14.75
CA LEU A 78 29.00 -7.37 -15.58
C LEU A 78 29.10 -8.47 -16.64
N GLY A 79 28.27 -9.51 -16.47
CA GLY A 79 28.05 -10.52 -17.51
C GLY A 79 27.45 -9.90 -18.78
N LYS A 80 27.31 -10.72 -19.84
CA LYS A 80 26.57 -10.29 -21.02
C LYS A 80 25.10 -10.07 -20.64
N GLY A 81 24.58 -8.87 -20.89
CA GLY A 81 23.16 -8.60 -20.75
C GLY A 81 22.34 -9.50 -21.68
N LEU A 82 21.20 -9.98 -21.20
CA LEU A 82 20.27 -10.73 -22.04
C LEU A 82 19.47 -9.73 -22.89
N PRO A 83 19.31 -9.96 -24.21
CA PRO A 83 18.49 -9.09 -25.02
C PRO A 83 17.03 -9.19 -24.56
N VAL A 84 16.37 -8.04 -24.43
CA VAL A 84 14.98 -7.97 -23.94
C VAL A 84 14.11 -7.23 -24.94
N LYS A 85 12.91 -7.74 -25.18
CA LYS A 85 11.93 -7.14 -26.09
C LYS A 85 10.57 -7.02 -25.39
N TYR A 86 9.85 -5.94 -25.68
CA TYR A 86 8.46 -5.79 -25.24
C TYR A 86 7.50 -6.41 -26.25
N VAL A 87 6.59 -7.26 -25.77
CA VAL A 87 5.49 -7.86 -26.54
C VAL A 87 4.15 -7.43 -25.92
N PRO A 88 3.30 -6.70 -26.64
CA PRO A 88 1.97 -6.32 -26.14
C PRO A 88 1.15 -7.54 -25.70
N GLY A 89 0.57 -7.49 -24.51
CA GLY A 89 -0.23 -8.60 -23.93
C GLY A 89 0.60 -9.68 -23.21
N MET A 90 1.92 -9.73 -23.41
CA MET A 90 2.84 -10.63 -22.69
C MET A 90 3.80 -9.88 -21.77
N GLY A 91 4.12 -8.62 -22.07
CA GLY A 91 5.07 -7.81 -21.32
C GLY A 91 6.51 -7.94 -21.84
N VAL A 92 7.47 -7.78 -20.94
CA VAL A 92 8.90 -7.83 -21.24
C VAL A 92 9.35 -9.29 -21.33
N VAL A 93 9.91 -9.69 -22.46
CA VAL A 93 10.41 -11.05 -22.71
C VAL A 93 11.89 -11.03 -23.06
N ILE A 94 12.62 -12.01 -22.50
CA ILE A 94 14.03 -12.25 -22.80
C ILE A 94 14.10 -13.00 -24.14
N VAL A 95 14.94 -12.50 -25.05
CA VAL A 95 15.18 -13.11 -26.36
C VAL A 95 16.53 -13.83 -26.28
N GLU A 96 16.56 -15.12 -26.57
CA GLU A 96 17.82 -15.84 -26.80
C GLU A 96 18.28 -15.56 -28.24
N GLU A 97 19.53 -15.12 -28.43
CA GLU A 97 20.16 -14.91 -29.75
C GLU A 97 20.41 -16.22 -30.50
#